data_AF-A0A482W0M1-F1
#
_entry.id   AF-A0A482W0M1-F1
#
_cell.length_a   1.000
_cell.length_b   1.000
_cell.length_c   1.000
_cell.angle_alpha   90.00
_cell.angle_beta   90.00
_cell.angle_gamma   90.00
#
_symmetry.space_group_name_H-M   'P 1'
#
loop_
_entity.id
_entity.type
_entity.pdbx_description
1 polymer ?
#
loop_
_entity_poly.entity_id
_entity_poly.type
_entity_poly.pdbx_seq_one_letter_code
_entity_poly.pdbx_strand_id
1 'polypeptide(L)'
;MDTPEILQKKLYFLLEQLQNMARDLPPKYQMRLPYELLSSLANCLLNDTVFEIVKGLLEIQHVTEQHLYQQRLQFLNSKKMEEHEILTLCGTNSEKKVEELRKFMIRQKEELKQFDMGLIHNSVNRWLINSKYWNKQEFRDFLLPKTH
;
A
#
# COMPACT_ATOMS: atom_id res chain seq x y z
N MET A 1 -14.06 -0.17 -29.38
CA MET A 1 -14.19 1.29 -29.37
C MET A 1 -15.65 1.59 -29.05
N ASP A 2 -15.94 2.17 -27.90
CA ASP A 2 -17.32 2.52 -27.52
C ASP A 2 -17.87 3.55 -28.51
N THR A 3 -19.13 3.39 -28.93
CA THR A 3 -19.78 4.39 -29.79
C THR A 3 -20.10 5.66 -28.97
N PRO A 4 -20.20 6.84 -29.60
CA PRO A 4 -20.50 8.09 -28.90
C PRO A 4 -21.76 8.01 -28.02
N GLU A 5 -22.77 7.25 -28.45
CA GLU A 5 -24.02 7.05 -27.72
C GLU A 5 -23.82 6.23 -26.44
N ILE A 6 -22.89 5.26 -26.46
CA ILE A 6 -22.55 4.43 -25.29
C ILE A 6 -21.79 5.27 -24.26
N LEU A 7 -20.82 6.07 -24.72
CA LEU A 7 -20.06 7.00 -23.86
C LEU A 7 -20.98 8.02 -23.20
N GLN A 8 -21.92 8.58 -23.96
CA GLN A 8 -22.89 9.53 -23.43
C GLN A 8 -23.81 8.90 -22.39
N LYS A 9 -24.30 7.67 -22.62
CA LYS A 9 -25.10 6.92 -21.62
C LYS A 9 -24.30 6.65 -20.34
N LYS A 10 -23.04 6.24 -20.46
CA LYS A 10 -22.14 6.05 -19.31
C LYS A 10 -21.90 7.36 -18.55
N LEU A 11 -21.68 8.47 -19.25
CA LEU A 11 -21.49 9.78 -18.63
C LEU A 11 -22.72 10.23 -17.84
N TYR A 12 -23.92 10.11 -18.42
CA TYR A 12 -25.16 10.44 -17.72
C TYR A 12 -25.39 9.57 -16.51
N PHE A 13 -25.12 8.26 -16.63
CA PHE A 13 -25.19 7.34 -15.50
C PHE A 13 -24.24 7.75 -14.36
N LEU A 14 -22.98 8.06 -14.66
CA LEU A 14 -22.00 8.50 -13.66
C LEU A 14 -22.40 9.83 -13.00
N LEU A 15 -22.91 10.77 -13.79
CA LEU A 15 -23.37 12.06 -13.28
C LEU A 15 -24.58 11.90 -12.35
N GLU A 16 -25.53 11.04 -12.71
CA GLU A 16 -26.71 10.75 -11.87
C GLU A 16 -26.29 10.15 -10.53
N GLN A 17 -25.36 9.19 -10.53
CA GLN A 17 -24.82 8.59 -9.31
C GLN A 17 -24.11 9.64 -8.43
N LEU A 18 -23.28 10.50 -9.04
CA LEU A 18 -22.61 11.60 -8.33
C LEU A 18 -23.59 12.59 -7.71
N GLN A 19 -24.68 12.91 -8.40
CA GLN A 19 -25.73 13.78 -7.88
C GLN A 19 -26.50 13.15 -6.72
N ASN A 20 -26.80 11.85 -6.81
CA ASN A 20 -27.48 11.13 -5.73
C ASN A 20 -26.60 11.12 -4.47
N MET A 21 -25.32 10.79 -4.61
CA MET A 21 -24.36 10.85 -3.49
C MET A 21 -24.20 12.26 -2.93
N ALA A 22 -24.21 13.30 -3.78
CA ALA A 22 -24.14 14.68 -3.31
C ALA A 22 -25.39 15.09 -2.50
N ARG A 23 -26.58 14.59 -2.86
CA ARG A 23 -27.85 14.87 -2.15
C ARG A 23 -27.91 14.23 -0.77
N ASP A 24 -27.24 13.10 -0.57
CA ASP A 24 -27.18 12.41 0.72
C ASP A 24 -26.28 13.12 1.75
N LEU A 25 -25.49 14.11 1.32
CA LEU A 25 -24.62 14.87 2.22
C LEU A 25 -25.38 15.99 2.95
N PRO A 26 -24.97 16.39 4.16
CA PRO A 26 -25.51 17.57 4.84
C PRO A 26 -25.44 18.86 3.98
N PRO A 27 -26.41 19.79 4.08
CA PRO A 27 -26.49 20.98 3.22
C PRO A 27 -25.22 21.83 3.12
N LYS A 28 -24.46 21.92 4.22
CA LYS A 28 -23.17 22.61 4.30
C LYS A 28 -22.10 22.08 3.33
N TYR A 29 -22.19 20.80 2.95
CA TYR A 29 -21.28 20.18 1.99
C TYR A 29 -21.87 20.16 0.58
N GLN A 30 -23.20 20.10 0.44
CA GLN A 30 -23.87 20.16 -0.86
C GLN A 30 -23.53 21.45 -1.63
N MET A 31 -23.47 22.60 -0.94
CA MET A 31 -23.09 23.88 -1.56
C MET A 31 -21.67 23.91 -2.14
N ARG A 32 -20.80 22.98 -1.71
CA ARG A 32 -19.43 22.86 -2.24
C ARG A 32 -19.35 21.95 -3.47
N LEU A 33 -20.46 21.35 -3.89
CA LEU A 33 -20.54 20.39 -4.98
C LEU A 33 -21.46 20.92 -6.09
N PRO A 34 -21.06 22.00 -6.80
CA PRO A 34 -21.86 22.53 -7.91
C PRO A 34 -21.95 21.53 -9.06
N TYR A 35 -23.00 21.62 -9.87
CA TYR A 35 -23.24 20.73 -11.00
C TYR A 35 -22.05 20.65 -11.97
N GLU A 36 -21.38 21.77 -12.23
CA GLU A 36 -20.18 21.82 -13.08
C GLU A 36 -19.02 20.97 -12.52
N LEU A 37 -18.86 20.93 -11.19
CA LEU A 37 -17.86 20.09 -10.54
C LEU A 37 -18.22 18.61 -10.69
N LEU A 38 -19.49 18.25 -10.50
CA LEU A 38 -19.94 16.86 -10.67
C LEU A 38 -19.84 16.39 -12.12
N SER A 39 -20.13 17.28 -13.09
CA SER A 39 -20.01 17.00 -14.52
C SER A 39 -18.55 16.84 -14.96
N SER A 40 -17.65 17.70 -14.50
CA SER A 40 -16.21 17.55 -14.76
C SER A 40 -15.66 16.28 -14.10
N LEU A 41 -16.11 15.94 -12.88
CA LEU A 41 -15.75 14.69 -12.22
C LEU A 41 -16.24 13.45 -12.99
N ALA A 42 -17.49 13.45 -13.47
CA ALA A 42 -18.03 12.36 -14.28
C ALA A 42 -17.22 12.13 -15.57
N ASN A 43 -16.78 13.21 -16.23
CA ASN A 43 -15.90 13.12 -17.40
C ASN A 43 -14.50 12.58 -17.06
N CYS A 44 -13.96 12.94 -15.90
CA CYS A 44 -12.69 12.38 -15.42
C CYS A 44 -12.82 10.88 -15.13
N LEU A 45 -13.93 10.45 -14.53
CA LEU A 45 -14.22 9.05 -14.24
C LEU A 45 -14.46 8.23 -15.52
N LEU A 46 -15.09 8.82 -16.54
CA LEU A 46 -15.33 8.18 -17.83
C LEU A 46 -14.03 7.84 -18.58
N ASN A 47 -12.97 8.62 -18.37
CA ASN A 47 -11.70 8.44 -19.08
C ASN A 47 -10.89 7.23 -18.59
N ASP A 48 -11.37 6.45 -17.61
CA ASP A 48 -10.79 5.25 -16.95
C ASP A 48 -9.33 5.38 -16.45
N THR A 49 -8.64 6.44 -16.81
CA THR A 49 -7.23 6.70 -16.55
C THR A 49 -6.99 6.83 -15.05
N VAL A 50 -7.92 7.46 -14.33
CA VAL A 50 -7.83 7.56 -12.87
C VAL A 50 -7.91 6.17 -12.22
N PHE A 51 -8.75 5.27 -12.75
CA PHE A 51 -8.87 3.91 -12.24
C PHE A 51 -7.63 3.07 -12.56
N GLU A 52 -7.07 3.19 -13.76
CA GLU A 52 -5.81 2.53 -14.13
C GLU A 52 -4.63 3.02 -13.29
N ILE A 53 -4.58 4.33 -12.98
CA ILE A 53 -3.57 4.89 -12.06
C ILE A 53 -3.72 4.27 -10.66
N VAL A 54 -4.93 4.25 -10.12
CA VAL A 54 -5.20 3.67 -8.79
C VAL A 54 -4.85 2.18 -8.77
N LYS A 55 -5.18 1.45 -9.84
CA LYS A 55 -4.83 0.03 -9.99
C LYS A 55 -3.31 -0.17 -10.00
N GLY A 56 -2.57 0.62 -10.77
CA GLY A 56 -1.10 0.57 -10.77
C GLY A 56 -0.50 0.87 -9.40
N LEU A 57 -1.02 1.88 -8.69
CA LEU A 57 -0.59 2.20 -7.32
C LEU A 57 -0.87 1.06 -6.34
N LEU A 58 -2.03 0.39 -6.45
CA LEU A 58 -2.39 -0.77 -5.63
C LEU A 58 -1.47 -1.97 -5.91
N GLU A 59 -1.14 -2.23 -7.17
CA GLU A 59 -0.21 -3.31 -7.53
C GLU A 59 1.18 -3.07 -6.93
N ILE A 60 1.69 -1.84 -7.02
CA ILE A 60 2.98 -1.45 -6.42
C ILE A 60 2.95 -1.60 -4.90
N GLN A 61 1.87 -1.15 -4.26
CA GLN A 61 1.68 -1.34 -2.82
C GLN A 61 1.71 -2.82 -2.48
N HIS A 62 0.95 -3.65 -3.20
CA HIS A 62 0.87 -5.07 -2.94
C HIS A 62 2.23 -5.76 -3.03
N VAL A 63 2.99 -5.50 -4.10
CA VAL A 63 4.35 -6.06 -4.28
C VAL A 63 5.29 -5.57 -3.18
N THR A 64 5.16 -4.31 -2.76
CA THR A 64 5.97 -3.75 -1.67
C THR A 64 5.65 -4.43 -0.34
N GLU A 65 4.37 -4.60 0.00
CA GLU A 65 3.93 -5.29 1.21
C GLU A 65 4.39 -6.75 1.24
N GLN A 66 4.28 -7.45 0.11
CA GLN A 66 4.81 -8.80 -0.03
C GLN A 66 6.32 -8.84 0.23
N HIS A 67 7.09 -7.91 -0.34
CA HIS A 67 8.53 -7.86 -0.14
C HIS A 67 8.91 -7.62 1.33
N LEU A 68 8.26 -6.68 2.01
CA LEU A 68 8.49 -6.40 3.43
C LEU A 68 8.11 -7.59 4.31
N TYR A 69 7.01 -8.26 3.99
CA TYR A 69 6.61 -9.48 4.67
C TYR A 69 7.65 -10.59 4.52
N GLN A 70 8.20 -10.79 3.31
CA GLN A 70 9.27 -11.77 3.09
C GLN A 70 10.54 -11.42 3.87
N GLN A 71 10.93 -10.15 3.95
CA GLN A 71 12.06 -9.71 4.78
C GLN A 71 11.84 -10.03 6.26
N ARG A 72 10.63 -9.79 6.77
CA ARG A 72 10.24 -10.15 8.13
C ARG A 72 10.29 -11.67 8.36
N LEU A 73 9.82 -12.46 7.40
CA LEU A 73 9.86 -13.92 7.50
C LEU A 73 11.30 -14.46 7.54
N GLN A 74 12.20 -13.89 6.73
CA GLN A 74 13.63 -14.23 6.74
C GLN A 74 14.27 -13.93 8.10
N PHE A 75 13.96 -12.76 8.68
CA PHE A 75 14.41 -12.40 10.02
C PHE A 75 13.92 -13.41 11.07
N LEU A 76 12.62 -13.73 11.08
CA LEU A 76 12.05 -14.70 12.02
C LEU A 76 12.65 -16.11 11.88
N ASN A 77 12.91 -16.56 10.65
CA ASN A 77 13.55 -17.85 10.41
C ASN A 77 14.98 -17.89 10.94
N SER A 78 15.76 -16.82 10.72
CA SER A 78 17.10 -16.68 11.30
C SER A 78 17.07 -16.75 12.83
N LYS A 79 16.11 -16.05 13.44
CA LYS A 79 15.90 -16.04 14.89
C LYS A 79 15.49 -17.40 15.46
N LYS A 80 14.71 -18.18 14.71
CA LYS A 80 14.35 -19.56 15.06
C LYS A 80 15.53 -20.53 14.94
N MET A 81 16.43 -20.33 13.97
CA MET A 81 17.67 -21.12 13.87
C MET A 81 18.60 -20.84 15.06
N GLU A 82 18.77 -19.56 15.42
CA GLU A 82 19.56 -19.15 16.58
C GLU A 82 19.02 -19.74 17.88
N GLU A 83 17.68 -19.80 18.04
CA GLU A 83 17.04 -20.48 19.19
C GLU A 83 17.41 -21.96 19.26
N HIS A 84 17.34 -22.65 18.12
CA HIS A 84 17.68 -24.07 18.02
C HIS A 84 19.16 -24.31 18.35
N GLU A 85 20.06 -23.44 17.90
CA GLU A 85 21.49 -23.52 18.23
C GLU A 85 21.72 -23.39 19.74
N ILE A 86 21.09 -22.42 20.41
CA ILE A 86 21.15 -22.27 21.87
C ILE A 86 20.65 -23.54 22.58
N LEU A 87 19.56 -24.13 22.08
CA LEU A 87 19.00 -25.38 22.61
C LEU A 87 19.97 -26.57 22.47
N THR A 88 20.73 -26.63 21.39
CA THR A 88 21.74 -27.68 21.15
C THR A 88 23.01 -27.48 21.99
N LEU A 89 23.50 -26.24 22.12
CA LEU A 89 24.75 -25.92 22.82
C LEU A 89 24.65 -26.04 24.35
N CYS A 90 23.46 -25.85 24.93
CA CYS A 90 23.29 -25.87 26.40
C CYS A 90 23.36 -27.26 27.07
N GLY A 91 23.42 -28.38 26.33
CA GLY A 91 23.54 -29.72 26.92
C GLY A 91 22.49 -30.04 28.00
N THR A 92 22.90 -30.77 29.06
CA THR A 92 22.05 -31.27 30.17
C THR A 92 21.87 -30.29 31.35
N ASN A 93 22.47 -29.09 31.32
CA ASN A 93 22.36 -28.14 32.44
C ASN A 93 21.08 -27.29 32.33
N SER A 94 19.99 -27.84 32.86
CA SER A 94 18.62 -27.33 32.73
C SER A 94 18.44 -25.88 33.19
N GLU A 95 19.06 -25.48 34.30
CA GLU A 95 18.91 -24.13 34.85
C GLU A 95 19.61 -23.07 34.00
N LYS A 96 20.85 -23.33 33.57
CA LYS A 96 21.58 -22.42 32.67
C LYS A 96 20.87 -22.28 31.33
N LYS A 97 20.28 -23.36 30.83
CA LYS A 97 19.49 -23.38 29.59
C LYS A 97 18.25 -22.50 29.68
N VAL A 98 17.50 -22.58 30.78
CA VAL A 98 16.29 -21.77 31.00
C VAL A 98 16.63 -20.29 31.09
N GLU A 99 17.71 -19.93 31.78
CA GLU A 99 18.12 -18.54 31.94
C GLU A 99 18.60 -17.92 30.60
N GLU A 100 19.41 -18.64 29.83
CA GLU A 100 19.87 -18.16 28.52
C GLU A 100 18.73 -18.02 27.51
N LEU A 101 17.76 -18.95 27.50
CA LEU A 101 16.55 -18.82 26.68
C LEU A 101 15.70 -17.61 27.08
N ARG A 102 15.56 -17.31 28.38
CA ARG A 102 14.81 -16.12 28.83
C ARG A 102 15.47 -14.84 28.34
N LYS A 103 16.77 -14.70 28.52
CA LYS A 103 17.52 -13.52 28.04
C LYS A 103 17.42 -13.37 26.53
N PHE A 104 17.54 -14.49 25.81
CA PHE A 104 17.40 -14.55 24.37
C PHE A 104 16.02 -14.08 23.90
N MET A 105 14.93 -14.61 24.49
CA MET A 105 13.56 -14.23 24.14
C MET A 105 13.28 -12.74 24.36
N ILE A 106 13.79 -12.17 25.46
CA ILE A 106 13.67 -10.72 25.73
C ILE A 106 14.39 -9.92 24.65
N ARG A 107 15.61 -10.31 24.30
CA ARG A 107 16.42 -9.64 23.26
C ARG A 107 15.75 -9.75 21.89
N GLN A 108 15.32 -10.94 21.50
CA GLN A 108 14.64 -11.18 20.22
C GLN A 108 13.39 -10.32 20.06
N LYS A 109 12.60 -10.17 21.13
CA LYS A 109 11.41 -9.32 21.10
C LYS A 109 11.75 -7.85 20.82
N GLU A 110 12.85 -7.35 21.36
CA GLU A 110 13.28 -5.97 21.13
C GLU A 110 13.90 -5.79 19.74
N GLU A 111 14.72 -6.74 19.29
CA GLU A 111 15.28 -6.76 17.93
C GLU A 111 14.17 -6.81 16.87
N LEU A 112 13.11 -7.60 17.09
CA LEU A 112 11.97 -7.68 16.17
C LEU A 112 11.26 -6.32 16.06
N LYS A 113 11.05 -5.61 17.17
CA LYS A 113 10.46 -4.27 17.11
C LYS A 113 11.34 -3.30 16.33
N GLN A 114 12.65 -3.31 16.59
CA GLN A 114 13.59 -2.43 15.89
C GLN A 114 13.63 -2.75 14.40
N PHE A 115 13.59 -4.03 14.05
CA PHE A 115 13.52 -4.49 12.67
C PHE A 115 12.21 -4.05 11.99
N ASP A 116 11.05 -4.30 12.61
CA ASP A 116 9.74 -3.90 12.08
C ASP A 116 9.66 -2.37 11.91
N MET A 117 10.17 -1.58 12.87
CA MET A 117 10.26 -0.11 12.74
C MET A 117 11.21 0.31 11.60
N GLY A 118 12.34 -0.38 11.45
CA GLY A 118 13.28 -0.15 10.35
C GLY A 118 12.66 -0.43 8.97
N LEU A 119 11.88 -1.50 8.85
CA LEU A 119 11.14 -1.81 7.62
C LEU A 119 10.19 -0.68 7.23
N ILE A 120 9.40 -0.18 8.19
CA ILE A 120 8.45 0.91 7.96
C ILE A 120 9.20 2.18 7.56
N HIS A 121 10.21 2.57 8.35
CA HIS A 121 10.98 3.79 8.09
C HIS A 121 11.65 3.78 6.71
N ASN A 122 12.30 2.67 6.35
CA ASN A 122 12.96 2.52 5.06
C ASN A 122 11.97 2.54 3.90
N SER A 123 10.79 1.92 4.08
CA SER A 123 9.74 1.92 3.07
C SER A 123 9.17 3.31 2.82
N VAL A 124 8.87 4.04 3.89
CA VAL A 124 8.37 5.42 3.82
C VAL A 124 9.41 6.35 3.21
N ASN A 125 10.67 6.27 3.64
CA ASN A 125 11.75 7.09 3.07
C ASN A 125 11.96 6.80 1.58
N ARG A 126 11.95 5.53 1.17
CA ARG A 126 12.06 5.15 -0.24
C ARG A 126 10.91 5.76 -1.05
N TRP A 127 9.68 5.73 -0.52
CA TRP A 127 8.53 6.36 -1.13
C TRP A 127 8.66 7.89 -1.22
N LEU A 128 9.10 8.55 -0.15
CA LEU A 128 9.30 10.00 -0.12
C LEU A 128 10.40 10.47 -1.08
N ILE A 129 11.51 9.72 -1.15
CA ILE A 129 12.60 9.97 -2.08
C ILE A 129 12.06 9.83 -3.50
N ASN A 130 11.48 8.68 -3.84
CA ASN A 130 10.93 8.44 -5.18
C ASN A 130 9.92 9.53 -5.56
N SER A 131 8.98 9.88 -4.68
CA SER A 131 7.98 10.94 -4.91
C SER A 131 8.57 12.32 -5.21
N LYS A 132 9.79 12.63 -4.77
CA LYS A 132 10.45 13.92 -5.03
C LYS A 132 11.15 13.99 -6.40
N TYR A 133 11.38 12.85 -7.05
CA TYR A 133 12.11 12.77 -8.33
C TYR A 133 11.22 12.55 -9.54
N TRP A 134 9.94 12.22 -9.37
CA TRP A 134 9.03 12.07 -10.51
C TRP A 134 8.64 13.43 -11.07
N ASN A 135 9.04 13.71 -12.32
CA ASN A 135 8.39 14.76 -13.10
C ASN A 135 7.04 14.25 -13.67
N LYS A 136 6.19 15.18 -14.10
CA LYS A 136 4.81 14.88 -14.58
C LYS A 136 4.78 13.91 -15.77
N GLN A 137 5.87 13.84 -16.56
CA GLN A 137 6.00 12.95 -17.71
C GLN A 137 6.42 11.55 -17.29
N GLU A 138 7.39 11.42 -16.38
CA GLU A 138 7.83 10.11 -15.87
C GLU A 138 6.70 9.40 -15.10
N PHE A 139 5.92 10.13 -14.32
CA PHE A 139 4.75 9.57 -13.64
C PHE A 139 3.73 9.02 -14.64
N ARG A 140 3.57 9.70 -15.78
CA ARG A 140 2.67 9.30 -16.86
C ARG A 140 3.18 8.06 -17.60
N ASP A 141 4.48 7.99 -17.89
CA ASP A 141 5.13 6.87 -18.58
C ASP A 141 5.22 5.60 -17.72
N PHE A 142 5.21 5.75 -16.39
CA PHE A 142 5.21 4.64 -15.44
C PHE A 142 3.81 4.03 -15.25
N LEU A 143 2.75 4.84 -15.33
CA LEU A 143 1.37 4.40 -15.08
C LEU A 143 0.64 3.87 -16.31
N LEU A 144 1.12 4.20 -17.52
CA LEU A 144 0.53 3.71 -18.75
C LEU A 144 1.45 2.65 -19.37
N PRO A 145 0.97 1.41 -19.58
CA PRO A 145 1.72 0.43 -20.36
C PRO A 145 2.06 1.05 -21.72
N LYS A 146 3.33 1.01 -22.12
CA LYS A 146 3.72 1.36 -23.49
C LYS A 146 3.06 0.34 -24.41
N THR A 147 1.95 0.72 -25.03
CA THR A 147 1.36 -0.02 -26.14
C THR A 147 2.36 0.05 -27.30
N HIS A 148 3.08 -1.06 -27.51
CA HIS A 148 3.87 -1.31 -28.71
C HIS A 148 2.94 -1.66 -29.87
#